data_AF-A0A3P1XZD4-F1
#
_entry.id   AF-A0A3P1XZD4-F1
#
_cell.length_a   1.000
_cell.length_b   1.000
_cell.length_c   1.000
_cell.angle_alpha   90.00
_cell.angle_beta   90.00
_cell.angle_gamma   90.00
#
_symmetry.space_group_name_H-M   'P 1'
#
loop_
_entity.id
_entity.type
_entity.pdbx_description
1 polymer ?
#
loop_
_entity_poly.entity_id
_entity_poly.type
_entity_poly.pdbx_seq_one_letter_code
_entity_poly.pdbx_strand_id
1 'polypeptide(L)'
;MLRCPMRFLLALLIIASPRWACAQGPNPVVGAIAPHHNVAGALIDRLYERLREQVPAPERVVLIGPDHFMRARQNLVFCASDWRTPSGLLRADAEGALRLRGSALRQDDVPRRDHGITEHIPRIRKYFGDVPVLPIVVRSPATDLQVLRVRKTLEALLRDRGGVVILSMDLSHYKPRAESDAEDDRSLAAIRAFRLRELNRLDVDCPRGARLFLTLLQSLGVTRSELLERSNSSDFLANADRTTGHATVLFSKGTAVPAAE
;
A
#
# COMPACT_ATOMS: atom_id res chain seq x y z
N MET A 1 -3.40 60.86 38.90
CA MET A 1 -3.61 59.40 38.91
C MET A 1 -4.69 59.05 37.89
N LEU A 2 -4.33 58.68 36.66
CA LEU A 2 -5.27 58.09 35.70
C LEU A 2 -4.66 56.77 35.20
N ARG A 3 -5.41 55.68 35.40
CA ARG A 3 -5.02 54.30 35.08
C ARG A 3 -5.23 54.01 33.60
N CYS A 4 -4.21 53.45 32.96
CA CYS A 4 -4.24 52.88 31.62
C CYS A 4 -4.95 51.51 31.65
N PRO A 5 -5.88 51.18 30.74
CA PRO A 5 -6.47 49.85 30.69
C PRO A 5 -5.58 48.91 29.87
N MET A 6 -5.04 47.89 30.54
CA MET A 6 -4.36 46.75 29.94
C MET A 6 -5.35 45.97 29.05
N ARG A 7 -5.11 45.96 27.74
CA ARG A 7 -5.79 45.03 26.82
C ARG A 7 -5.20 43.64 27.00
N PHE A 8 -5.94 42.73 27.61
CA PHE A 8 -5.64 41.30 27.57
C PHE A 8 -5.91 40.77 26.17
N LEU A 9 -4.85 40.38 25.46
CA LEU A 9 -4.96 39.64 24.20
C LEU A 9 -5.23 38.18 24.56
N LEU A 10 -6.49 37.75 24.42
CA LEU A 10 -6.87 36.35 24.58
C LEU A 10 -6.37 35.58 23.35
N ALA A 11 -5.22 34.90 23.48
CA ALA A 11 -4.74 34.00 22.45
C ALA A 11 -5.70 32.80 22.37
N LEU A 12 -6.56 32.76 21.34
CA LEU A 12 -7.30 31.55 20.98
C LEU A 12 -6.29 30.47 20.61
N LEU A 13 -6.08 29.49 21.49
CA LEU A 13 -5.52 28.21 21.09
C LEU A 13 -6.53 27.56 20.13
N ILE A 14 -6.24 27.65 18.83
CA ILE A 14 -6.86 26.78 17.83
C ILE A 14 -6.27 25.40 18.10
N ILE A 15 -6.99 24.58 18.87
CA ILE A 15 -6.75 23.15 18.92
C ILE A 15 -7.09 22.64 17.52
N ALA A 16 -6.07 22.44 16.70
CA ALA A 16 -6.23 21.80 15.40
C ALA A 16 -6.67 20.35 15.66
N SER A 17 -7.98 20.11 15.52
CA SER A 17 -8.55 18.77 15.47
C SER A 17 -7.82 17.96 14.40
N PRO A 18 -7.55 16.66 14.59
CA PRO A 18 -6.93 15.84 13.57
C PRO A 18 -7.81 15.89 12.31
N ARG A 19 -7.25 16.44 11.23
CA ARG A 19 -7.90 16.55 9.91
C ARG A 19 -7.99 15.16 9.27
N TRP A 20 -8.80 14.28 9.84
CA TRP A 20 -9.40 13.20 9.06
C TRP A 20 -10.62 13.77 8.33
N ALA A 21 -10.35 14.42 7.20
CA ALA A 21 -11.40 14.94 6.33
C ALA A 21 -11.10 14.68 4.84
N CYS A 22 -10.45 13.56 4.50
CA CYS A 22 -10.22 13.16 3.11
C CYS A 22 -10.45 11.67 2.88
N ALA A 23 -11.57 11.15 3.38
CA ALA A 23 -12.14 9.92 2.85
C ALA A 23 -13.66 10.05 2.93
N GLN A 24 -14.22 10.71 1.91
CA GLN A 24 -15.65 11.02 1.83
C GLN A 24 -16.37 9.78 1.32
N GLY A 25 -17.00 9.05 2.23
CA GLY A 25 -17.83 7.88 1.93
C GLY A 25 -18.06 7.01 3.16
N PRO A 26 -19.16 6.22 3.21
CA PRO A 26 -19.50 5.40 4.38
C PRO A 26 -18.46 4.29 4.68
N ASN A 27 -17.54 4.01 3.76
CA ASN A 27 -16.49 3.00 3.89
C ASN A 27 -15.21 3.50 3.19
N PRO A 28 -14.40 4.34 3.85
CA PRO A 28 -13.22 4.93 3.23
C PRO A 28 -12.21 3.85 2.82
N VAL A 29 -11.75 3.92 1.57
CA VAL A 29 -10.67 3.06 1.05
C VAL A 29 -9.34 3.46 1.69
N VAL A 30 -8.61 2.47 2.19
CA VAL A 30 -7.33 2.66 2.87
C VAL A 30 -6.21 1.88 2.18
N GLY A 31 -6.54 0.80 1.48
CA GLY A 31 -5.52 0.07 0.75
C GLY A 31 -6.01 -0.67 -0.48
N ALA A 32 -5.04 -1.08 -1.29
CA ALA A 32 -5.26 -1.87 -2.48
C ALA A 32 -4.15 -2.90 -2.69
N ILE A 33 -4.49 -3.99 -3.37
CA ILE A 33 -3.52 -4.92 -3.97
C ILE A 33 -3.58 -4.73 -5.47
N ALA A 34 -2.41 -4.67 -6.10
CA ALA A 34 -2.24 -4.54 -7.53
C ALA A 34 -1.12 -5.47 -8.01
N PRO A 35 -1.24 -6.09 -9.19
CA PRO A 35 -0.14 -6.80 -9.81
C PRO A 35 0.89 -5.82 -10.37
N HIS A 36 2.05 -6.33 -10.78
CA HIS A 36 3.13 -5.53 -11.39
C HIS A 36 3.70 -6.13 -12.68
N HIS A 37 3.07 -7.17 -13.22
CA HIS A 37 3.33 -7.60 -14.59
C HIS A 37 2.69 -6.67 -15.63
N ASN A 38 3.50 -6.19 -16.57
CA ASN A 38 3.07 -5.26 -17.61
C ASN A 38 1.90 -5.80 -18.46
N VAL A 39 1.79 -7.12 -18.64
CA VAL A 39 0.67 -7.75 -19.36
C VAL A 39 -0.67 -7.48 -18.69
N ALA A 40 -0.69 -7.24 -17.37
CA ALA A 40 -1.86 -6.84 -16.60
C ALA A 40 -2.05 -5.31 -16.54
N GLY A 41 -1.32 -4.54 -17.35
CA GLY A 41 -1.26 -3.08 -17.26
C GLY A 41 -2.61 -2.37 -17.27
N ALA A 42 -3.56 -2.82 -18.10
CA ALA A 42 -4.90 -2.24 -18.17
C ALA A 42 -5.73 -2.50 -16.89
N LEU A 43 -5.56 -3.68 -16.29
CA LEU A 43 -6.21 -4.04 -15.02
C LEU A 43 -5.61 -3.22 -13.86
N ILE A 44 -4.30 -2.98 -13.87
CA ILE A 44 -3.64 -2.08 -12.92
C ILE A 44 -4.19 -0.65 -13.09
N ASP A 45 -4.28 -0.15 -14.31
CA ASP A 45 -4.78 1.20 -14.59
C ASP A 45 -6.21 1.41 -14.09
N ARG A 46 -7.12 0.46 -14.33
CA ARG A 46 -8.50 0.51 -13.82
C ARG A 46 -8.58 0.54 -12.29
N LEU A 47 -7.70 -0.18 -11.59
CA LEU A 47 -7.59 -0.07 -10.13
C LEU A 47 -7.20 1.36 -9.70
N TYR A 48 -6.21 1.96 -10.34
CA TYR A 48 -5.80 3.32 -10.00
C TYR A 48 -6.88 4.36 -10.31
N GLU A 49 -7.62 4.19 -11.41
CA GLU A 49 -8.81 5.00 -11.71
C GLU A 49 -9.83 4.90 -10.57
N ARG A 50 -10.17 3.67 -10.16
CA ARG A 50 -11.10 3.40 -9.06
C ARG A 50 -10.61 3.93 -7.71
N LEU A 51 -9.30 3.90 -7.46
CA LEU A 51 -8.71 4.50 -6.26
C LEU A 51 -8.81 6.02 -6.28
N ARG A 52 -8.52 6.66 -7.42
CA ARG A 52 -8.62 8.12 -7.57
C ARG A 52 -10.04 8.61 -7.38
N GLU A 53 -11.05 7.88 -7.83
CA GLU A 53 -12.45 8.24 -7.60
C GLU A 53 -12.81 8.25 -6.11
N GLN A 54 -12.28 7.31 -5.33
CA GLN A 54 -12.62 7.15 -3.91
C GLN A 54 -11.71 7.95 -2.97
N VAL A 55 -10.45 8.17 -3.37
CA VAL A 55 -9.43 8.90 -2.63
C VAL A 55 -8.65 9.79 -3.62
N PRO A 56 -9.22 10.92 -4.05
CA PRO A 56 -8.64 11.74 -5.12
C PRO A 56 -7.34 12.43 -4.73
N ALA A 57 -7.16 12.76 -3.45
CA ALA A 57 -6.00 13.47 -2.94
C ALA A 57 -5.52 12.84 -1.62
N PRO A 58 -4.89 11.65 -1.66
CA PRO A 58 -4.32 11.05 -0.46
C PRO A 58 -3.13 11.88 0.02
N GLU A 59 -2.96 12.00 1.33
CA GLU A 59 -1.81 12.71 1.93
C GLU A 59 -0.47 12.05 1.61
N ARG A 60 -0.49 10.73 1.34
CA ARG A 60 0.66 9.94 0.90
C ARG A 60 0.23 8.63 0.27
N VAL A 61 1.15 8.01 -0.48
CA VAL A 61 1.05 6.62 -0.92
C VAL A 61 2.19 5.81 -0.30
N VAL A 62 1.85 4.80 0.49
CA VAL A 62 2.81 3.77 0.93
C VAL A 62 2.76 2.63 -0.08
N LEU A 63 3.86 2.39 -0.79
CA LEU A 63 3.94 1.35 -1.80
C LEU A 63 4.82 0.21 -1.28
N ILE A 64 4.22 -0.95 -1.04
CA ILE A 64 4.90 -2.15 -0.55
C ILE A 64 5.11 -3.09 -1.73
N GLY A 65 6.32 -3.61 -1.91
CA GLY A 65 6.61 -4.61 -2.95
C GLY A 65 7.66 -5.63 -2.50
N PRO A 66 7.86 -6.70 -3.29
CA PRO A 66 8.88 -7.73 -3.03
C PRO A 66 10.31 -7.24 -3.38
N ASP A 67 11.31 -8.04 -3.03
CA ASP A 67 12.71 -7.92 -3.47
C ASP A 67 13.01 -9.02 -4.49
N HIS A 68 12.54 -8.89 -5.74
CA HIS A 68 12.67 -9.92 -6.77
C HIS A 68 14.12 -10.28 -7.07
N PHE A 69 14.99 -9.28 -6.98
CA PHE A 69 16.39 -9.39 -7.35
C PHE A 69 17.30 -9.72 -6.15
N MET A 70 16.72 -9.88 -4.95
CA MET A 70 17.43 -10.21 -3.71
C MET A 70 18.57 -9.22 -3.38
N ARG A 71 18.36 -7.92 -3.65
CA ARG A 71 19.38 -6.87 -3.55
C ARG A 71 19.31 -6.08 -2.25
N ALA A 72 18.23 -6.22 -1.49
CA ALA A 72 18.07 -5.52 -0.22
C ALA A 72 19.05 -6.05 0.83
N ARG A 73 19.83 -5.15 1.43
CA ARG A 73 20.82 -5.51 2.47
C ARG A 73 20.19 -5.87 3.81
N GLN A 74 18.92 -5.49 4.01
CA GLN A 74 18.10 -5.89 5.15
C GLN A 74 16.74 -6.38 4.66
N ASN A 75 16.02 -7.07 5.55
CA ASN A 75 14.73 -7.67 5.24
C ASN A 75 13.63 -6.67 4.86
N LEU A 76 13.73 -5.43 5.34
CA LEU A 76 12.87 -4.33 4.90
C LEU A 76 13.75 -3.13 4.57
N VAL A 77 13.61 -2.62 3.36
CA VAL A 77 14.29 -1.41 2.90
C VAL A 77 13.30 -0.41 2.35
N PHE A 78 13.64 0.86 2.36
CA PHE A 78 12.79 1.91 1.80
C PHE A 78 13.59 2.89 0.94
N CYS A 79 12.88 3.61 0.06
CA CYS A 79 13.43 4.69 -0.75
C CYS A 79 13.02 6.05 -0.17
N ALA A 80 13.98 6.96 -0.04
CA ALA A 80 13.78 8.34 0.43
C ALA A 80 14.23 9.40 -0.60
N SER A 81 14.33 9.02 -1.87
CA SER A 81 14.73 9.90 -2.97
C SER A 81 13.59 10.08 -3.98
N ASP A 82 13.47 11.28 -4.56
CA ASP A 82 12.43 11.63 -5.54
C ASP A 82 12.54 10.85 -6.86
N TRP A 83 11.40 10.58 -7.48
CA TRP A 83 11.30 9.77 -8.69
C TRP A 83 11.05 10.65 -9.90
N ARG A 84 11.90 10.50 -10.93
CA ARG A 84 11.61 11.06 -12.26
C ARG A 84 10.70 10.09 -12.99
N THR A 85 9.54 10.57 -13.43
CA THR A 85 8.57 9.79 -14.21
C THR A 85 8.27 10.51 -15.53
N PRO A 86 7.68 9.83 -16.54
CA PRO A 86 7.24 10.50 -17.77
C PRO A 86 6.27 11.66 -17.53
N SER A 87 5.48 11.61 -16.45
CA SER A 87 4.50 12.64 -16.07
C SER A 87 5.05 13.68 -15.07
N GLY A 88 6.36 13.72 -14.86
CA GLY A 88 7.05 14.68 -14.00
C GLY A 88 7.69 14.07 -12.75
N LEU A 89 8.17 14.95 -11.86
CA LEU A 89 8.74 14.54 -10.57
C LEU A 89 7.64 14.03 -9.63
N LEU A 90 7.94 12.95 -8.91
CA LEU A 90 7.13 12.41 -7.81
C LEU A 90 8.00 12.41 -6.54
N ARG A 91 7.59 13.19 -5.54
CA ARG A 91 8.38 13.41 -4.33
C ARG A 91 8.36 12.21 -3.39
N ALA A 92 9.49 11.91 -2.76
CA ALA A 92 9.53 10.95 -1.67
C ALA A 92 8.85 11.50 -0.41
N ASP A 93 8.20 10.63 0.36
CA ASP A 93 7.67 10.98 1.69
C ASP A 93 8.83 11.13 2.69
N ALA A 94 9.32 12.36 2.84
CA ALA A 94 10.42 12.68 3.74
C ALA A 94 10.09 12.42 5.22
N GLU A 95 8.83 12.65 5.63
CA GLU A 95 8.37 12.37 7.00
C GLU A 95 8.38 10.85 7.26
N GLY A 96 7.77 10.08 6.36
CA GLY A 96 7.73 8.63 6.43
C GLY A 96 9.13 8.01 6.42
N ALA A 97 10.01 8.50 5.53
CA ALA A 97 11.41 8.10 5.46
C ALA A 97 12.19 8.37 6.76
N LEU A 98 11.92 9.50 7.42
CA LEU A 98 12.52 9.82 8.72
C LEU A 98 12.03 8.87 9.81
N ARG A 99 10.72 8.63 9.89
CA ARG A 99 10.12 7.75 10.91
C ARG A 99 10.51 6.28 10.75
N LEU A 100 10.80 5.83 9.52
CA LEU A 100 11.25 4.45 9.27
C LEU A 100 12.67 4.16 9.73
N ARG A 101 13.50 5.19 9.97
CA ARG A 101 14.88 5.00 10.44
C ARG A 101 14.91 4.15 11.71
N GLY A 102 15.72 3.10 11.70
CA GLY A 102 15.83 2.14 12.81
C GLY A 102 14.83 0.97 12.77
N SER A 103 13.74 1.08 12.01
CA SER A 103 12.80 -0.04 11.76
C SER A 103 13.03 -0.72 10.41
N ALA A 104 13.55 0.02 9.43
CA ALA A 104 13.98 -0.45 8.11
C ALA A 104 15.25 0.30 7.68
N LEU A 105 15.97 -0.23 6.68
CA LEU A 105 17.16 0.39 6.12
C LEU A 105 16.82 1.26 4.91
N ARG A 106 17.33 2.51 4.87
CA ARG A 106 17.27 3.31 3.64
C ARG A 106 18.20 2.69 2.60
N GLN A 107 17.67 2.31 1.45
CA GLN A 107 18.44 1.78 0.33
C GLN A 107 17.74 2.14 -0.98
N ASP A 108 17.94 3.37 -1.45
CA ASP A 108 17.17 3.95 -2.56
C ASP A 108 17.35 3.20 -3.89
N ASP A 109 18.49 2.54 -4.10
CA ASP A 109 18.79 1.82 -5.34
C ASP A 109 17.98 0.53 -5.51
N VAL A 110 17.48 -0.07 -4.42
CA VAL A 110 16.72 -1.33 -4.48
C VAL A 110 15.32 -1.10 -5.03
N PRO A 111 14.44 -0.28 -4.42
CA PRO A 111 13.13 -0.01 -5.00
C PRO A 111 13.22 0.55 -6.43
N ARG A 112 14.27 1.30 -6.77
CA ARG A 112 14.48 1.87 -8.11
C ARG A 112 14.81 0.86 -9.20
N ARG A 113 15.20 -0.34 -8.81
CA ARG A 113 15.59 -1.42 -9.73
C ARG A 113 14.67 -2.63 -9.62
N ASP A 114 13.65 -2.57 -8.75
CA ASP A 114 12.66 -3.62 -8.61
C ASP A 114 11.40 -3.29 -9.43
N HIS A 115 11.04 -4.18 -10.35
CA HIS A 115 9.89 -3.97 -11.23
C HIS A 115 8.58 -3.96 -10.47
N GLY A 116 8.49 -4.68 -9.33
CA GLY A 116 7.38 -4.62 -8.40
C GLY A 116 7.15 -3.24 -7.80
N ILE A 117 8.16 -2.36 -7.81
CA ILE A 117 7.99 -0.96 -7.41
C ILE A 117 7.86 -0.06 -8.63
N THR A 118 8.77 -0.18 -9.61
CA THR A 118 8.86 0.77 -10.72
C THR A 118 7.64 0.78 -11.62
N GLU A 119 6.87 -0.32 -11.67
CA GLU A 119 5.62 -0.38 -12.44
C GLU A 119 4.52 0.54 -11.85
N HIS A 120 4.52 0.75 -10.54
CA HIS A 120 3.52 1.57 -9.85
C HIS A 120 3.86 3.05 -9.80
N ILE A 121 5.15 3.40 -9.72
CA ILE A 121 5.63 4.79 -9.61
C ILE A 121 5.04 5.74 -10.67
N PRO A 122 5.09 5.44 -11.99
CA PRO A 122 4.50 6.34 -12.99
C PRO A 122 2.98 6.43 -12.85
N ARG A 123 2.29 5.36 -12.43
CA ARG A 123 0.84 5.38 -12.18
C ARG A 123 0.48 6.24 -10.99
N ILE A 124 1.20 6.12 -9.87
CA ILE A 124 1.00 6.99 -8.71
C ILE A 124 1.09 8.46 -9.13
N ARG A 125 2.11 8.83 -9.91
CA ARG A 125 2.28 10.20 -10.42
C ARG A 125 1.16 10.63 -11.38
N LYS A 126 0.71 9.73 -12.26
CA LYS A 126 -0.37 9.98 -13.24
C LYS A 126 -1.72 10.21 -12.55
N TYR A 127 -2.08 9.35 -11.59
CA TYR A 127 -3.42 9.34 -11.02
C TYR A 127 -3.60 10.27 -9.81
N PHE A 128 -2.55 10.44 -8.99
CA PHE A 128 -2.61 11.24 -7.74
C PHE A 128 -1.80 12.54 -7.77
N GLY A 129 -1.10 12.84 -8.87
CA GLY A 129 -0.30 14.07 -8.95
C GLY A 129 0.97 14.03 -8.09
N ASP A 130 1.29 15.14 -7.43
CA ASP A 130 2.49 15.29 -6.60
C ASP A 130 2.32 14.73 -5.17
N VAL A 131 1.64 13.59 -5.04
CA VAL A 131 1.50 12.91 -3.75
C VAL A 131 2.86 12.39 -3.27
N PRO A 132 3.22 12.59 -1.99
CA PRO A 132 4.42 11.96 -1.43
C PRO A 132 4.31 10.43 -1.47
N VAL A 133 5.35 9.77 -1.97
CA VAL A 133 5.40 8.30 -2.05
C VAL A 133 6.46 7.72 -1.11
N LEU A 134 6.12 6.63 -0.42
CA LEU A 134 7.02 5.86 0.44
C LEU A 134 7.13 4.41 -0.05
N PRO A 135 8.06 4.11 -0.98
CA PRO A 135 8.32 2.74 -1.42
C PRO A 135 9.05 1.93 -0.35
N ILE A 136 8.55 0.73 -0.05
CA ILE A 136 9.11 -0.22 0.91
C ILE A 136 9.22 -1.58 0.21
N VAL A 137 10.43 -2.10 0.14
CA VAL A 137 10.72 -3.43 -0.39
C VAL A 137 10.90 -4.41 0.77
N VAL A 138 10.21 -5.55 0.68
CA VAL A 138 10.16 -6.57 1.73
C VAL A 138 10.72 -7.89 1.18
N ARG A 139 11.76 -8.40 1.85
CA ARG A 139 12.34 -9.71 1.52
C ARG A 139 11.53 -10.86 2.12
N SER A 140 11.49 -11.99 1.43
CA SER A 140 10.81 -13.21 1.91
C SER A 140 11.29 -13.71 3.29
N PRO A 141 12.57 -13.57 3.69
CA PRO A 141 13.03 -13.95 5.04
C PRO A 141 12.69 -12.96 6.17
N ALA A 142 11.93 -11.89 5.92
CA ALA A 142 11.56 -10.92 6.95
C ALA A 142 10.86 -11.59 8.13
N THR A 143 11.31 -11.35 9.36
CA THR A 143 10.69 -11.95 10.55
C THR A 143 9.42 -11.22 10.97
N ASP A 144 8.58 -11.86 11.79
CA ASP A 144 7.37 -11.23 12.32
C ASP A 144 7.69 -9.99 13.17
N LEU A 145 8.80 -10.02 13.92
CA LEU A 145 9.25 -8.87 14.70
C LEU A 145 9.66 -7.69 13.82
N GLN A 146 10.37 -7.94 12.71
CA GLN A 146 10.75 -6.89 11.77
C GLN A 146 9.53 -6.28 11.06
N VAL A 147 8.60 -7.14 10.60
CA VAL A 147 7.32 -6.69 10.02
C VAL A 147 6.53 -5.86 11.02
N LEU A 148 6.41 -6.30 12.28
CA LEU A 148 5.71 -5.58 13.33
C LEU A 148 6.30 -4.18 13.61
N ARG A 149 7.64 -4.05 13.61
CA ARG A 149 8.31 -2.76 13.82
C ARG A 149 7.93 -1.76 12.72
N VAL A 150 8.04 -2.15 11.47
CA VAL A 150 7.65 -1.29 10.33
C VAL A 150 6.15 -1.01 10.36
N ARG A 151 5.31 -2.01 10.64
CA ARG A 151 3.85 -1.85 10.78
C ARG A 151 3.49 -0.78 11.80
N LYS A 152 4.10 -0.78 12.99
CA LYS A 152 3.85 0.24 14.04
C LYS A 152 4.20 1.65 13.56
N THR A 153 5.32 1.81 12.87
CA THR A 153 5.73 3.09 12.28
C THR A 153 4.72 3.58 11.24
N LEU A 154 4.30 2.71 10.32
CA LEU A 154 3.33 3.04 9.29
C LEU A 154 1.94 3.32 9.86
N GLU A 155 1.52 2.58 10.89
CA GLU A 155 0.26 2.80 11.59
C GLU A 155 0.21 4.21 12.17
N ALA A 156 1.25 4.64 12.89
CA ALA A 156 1.31 6.00 13.44
C ALA A 156 1.26 7.06 12.32
N LEU A 157 2.05 6.87 11.26
CA LEU A 157 2.09 7.78 10.11
C LEU A 157 0.71 7.94 9.45
N LEU A 158 0.01 6.83 9.23
CA LEU A 158 -1.31 6.80 8.59
C LEU A 158 -2.43 7.25 9.53
N ARG A 159 -2.29 7.10 10.85
CA ARG A 159 -3.24 7.69 11.80
C ARG A 159 -3.13 9.21 11.85
N ASP A 160 -1.93 9.77 11.74
CA ASP A 160 -1.75 11.23 11.87
C ASP A 160 -2.44 12.00 10.74
N ARG A 161 -2.26 11.56 9.48
CA ARG A 161 -2.75 12.30 8.30
C ARG A 161 -3.56 11.45 7.31
N GLY A 162 -3.57 10.14 7.45
CA GLY A 162 -4.14 9.24 6.43
C GLY A 162 -3.15 8.96 5.29
N GLY A 163 -3.68 8.42 4.20
CA GLY A 163 -2.94 7.96 3.04
C GLY A 163 -3.53 6.65 2.49
N VAL A 164 -2.99 6.20 1.37
CA VAL A 164 -3.35 4.91 0.76
C VAL A 164 -2.15 3.98 0.82
N VAL A 165 -2.38 2.72 1.18
CA VAL A 165 -1.37 1.66 1.13
C VAL A 165 -1.61 0.81 -0.11
N ILE A 166 -0.62 0.66 -0.97
CA ILE A 166 -0.68 -0.22 -2.14
C ILE A 166 0.30 -1.36 -1.92
N LEU A 167 -0.18 -2.60 -1.98
CA LEU A 167 0.66 -3.78 -2.07
C LEU A 167 0.78 -4.19 -3.54
N SER A 168 1.99 -4.10 -4.05
CA SER A 168 2.39 -4.69 -5.32
C SER A 168 2.69 -6.17 -5.11
N MET A 169 1.87 -7.03 -5.71
CA MET A 169 1.94 -8.48 -5.54
C MET A 169 1.17 -9.19 -6.66
N ASP A 170 1.86 -10.05 -7.39
CA ASP A 170 1.23 -11.02 -8.27
C ASP A 170 0.85 -12.29 -7.45
N LEU A 171 -0.08 -13.09 -7.99
CA LEU A 171 -0.55 -14.31 -7.33
C LEU A 171 0.37 -15.50 -7.66
N SER A 172 -0.19 -16.64 -8.04
CA SER A 172 0.60 -17.83 -8.35
C SER A 172 1.50 -17.62 -9.58
N HIS A 173 2.62 -18.35 -9.64
CA HIS A 173 3.60 -18.20 -10.71
C HIS A 173 4.02 -19.52 -11.32
N TYR A 174 4.32 -19.47 -12.62
CA TYR A 174 4.96 -20.53 -13.37
C TYR A 174 4.20 -21.88 -13.36
N LYS A 175 2.87 -21.81 -13.32
CA LYS A 175 1.97 -22.97 -13.26
C LYS A 175 1.09 -23.09 -14.51
N PRO A 176 0.66 -24.31 -14.87
CA PRO A 176 -0.44 -24.50 -15.82
C PRO A 176 -1.69 -23.78 -15.33
N ARG A 177 -2.52 -23.30 -16.25
CA ARG A 177 -3.67 -22.43 -15.94
C ARG A 177 -4.58 -22.98 -14.83
N ALA A 178 -4.97 -24.26 -14.90
CA ALA A 178 -5.88 -24.83 -13.91
C ALA A 178 -5.27 -24.89 -12.49
N GLU A 179 -3.97 -25.13 -12.37
CA GLU A 179 -3.27 -25.14 -11.08
C GLU A 179 -3.08 -23.71 -10.56
N SER A 180 -2.70 -22.78 -11.45
CA SER A 180 -2.63 -21.35 -11.15
C SER A 180 -3.97 -20.85 -10.62
N ASP A 181 -5.08 -21.22 -11.26
CA ASP A 181 -6.40 -20.77 -10.87
C ASP A 181 -6.80 -21.27 -9.48
N ALA A 182 -6.50 -22.53 -9.16
CA ALA A 182 -6.82 -23.12 -7.86
C ALA A 182 -5.99 -22.50 -6.71
N GLU A 183 -4.72 -22.18 -6.97
CA GLU A 183 -3.86 -21.49 -6.00
C GLU A 183 -4.28 -20.03 -5.81
N ASP A 184 -4.62 -19.33 -6.89
CA ASP A 184 -5.11 -17.95 -6.85
C ASP A 184 -6.42 -17.84 -6.06
N ASP A 185 -7.36 -18.76 -6.25
CA ASP A 185 -8.61 -18.78 -5.48
C ASP A 185 -8.35 -18.95 -3.98
N ARG A 186 -7.41 -19.82 -3.61
CA ARG A 186 -7.00 -20.01 -2.22
C ARG A 186 -6.36 -18.73 -1.65
N SER A 187 -5.44 -18.13 -2.39
CA SER A 187 -4.74 -16.91 -2.02
C SER A 187 -5.71 -15.74 -1.82
N LEU A 188 -6.60 -15.49 -2.79
CA LEU A 188 -7.59 -14.43 -2.72
C LEU A 188 -8.58 -14.65 -1.57
N ALA A 189 -9.04 -15.88 -1.36
CA ALA A 189 -9.93 -16.20 -0.26
C ALA A 189 -9.27 -15.95 1.11
N ALA A 190 -7.97 -16.22 1.26
CA ALA A 190 -7.24 -15.97 2.50
C ALA A 190 -6.99 -14.46 2.72
N ILE A 191 -6.50 -13.77 1.68
CA ILE A 191 -6.18 -12.34 1.70
C ILE A 191 -7.43 -11.50 2.00
N ARG A 192 -8.52 -11.73 1.26
CA ARG A 192 -9.76 -10.95 1.37
C ARG A 192 -10.44 -11.10 2.72
N ALA A 193 -10.30 -12.26 3.35
CA ALA A 193 -10.82 -12.57 4.68
C ALA A 193 -9.81 -12.29 5.81
N PHE A 194 -8.67 -11.66 5.51
CA PHE A 194 -7.61 -11.36 6.49
C PHE A 194 -7.13 -12.60 7.29
N ARG A 195 -7.05 -13.77 6.66
CA ARG A 195 -6.65 -15.04 7.29
C ARG A 195 -5.13 -15.14 7.45
N LEU A 196 -4.58 -14.34 8.37
CA LEU A 196 -3.13 -14.13 8.55
C LEU A 196 -2.30 -15.41 8.80
N ARG A 197 -2.92 -16.48 9.33
CA ARG A 197 -2.24 -17.75 9.61
C ARG A 197 -1.93 -18.54 8.33
N GLU A 198 -2.66 -18.26 7.25
CA GLU A 198 -2.53 -18.97 5.97
C GLU A 198 -1.48 -18.34 5.06
N LEU A 199 -1.11 -17.07 5.29
CA LEU A 199 -0.24 -16.30 4.38
C LEU A 199 1.10 -16.96 4.05
N ASN A 200 1.70 -17.68 5.01
CA ASN A 200 2.99 -18.35 4.79
C ASN A 200 2.89 -19.58 3.86
N ARG A 201 1.68 -20.00 3.50
CA ARG A 201 1.41 -21.17 2.64
C ARG A 201 0.81 -20.78 1.29
N LEU A 202 0.64 -19.47 1.04
CA LEU A 202 0.10 -18.98 -0.21
C LEU A 202 1.20 -18.92 -1.27
N ASP A 203 0.84 -19.25 -2.50
CA ASP A 203 1.69 -19.01 -3.66
C ASP A 203 1.45 -17.59 -4.18
N VAL A 204 2.23 -16.65 -3.64
CA VAL A 204 2.28 -15.23 -4.01
C VAL A 204 3.74 -14.76 -3.94
N ASP A 205 4.11 -13.74 -4.70
CA ASP A 205 5.51 -13.27 -4.78
C ASP A 205 5.96 -12.41 -3.56
N CYS A 206 5.02 -11.88 -2.78
CA CYS A 206 5.29 -10.96 -1.68
C CYS A 206 4.59 -11.35 -0.36
N PRO A 207 4.74 -12.59 0.15
CA PRO A 207 3.96 -13.08 1.30
C PRO A 207 4.21 -12.29 2.59
N ARG A 208 5.45 -11.81 2.78
CA ARG A 208 5.81 -10.96 3.92
C ARG A 208 5.30 -9.54 3.77
N GLY A 209 5.24 -9.01 2.54
CA GLY A 209 4.56 -7.76 2.23
C GLY A 209 3.06 -7.84 2.46
N ALA A 210 2.42 -8.94 2.06
CA ALA A 210 1.01 -9.23 2.35
C ALA A 210 0.72 -9.26 3.86
N ARG A 211 1.62 -9.86 4.67
CA ARG A 211 1.48 -9.84 6.14
C ARG A 211 1.60 -8.42 6.70
N LEU A 212 2.59 -7.64 6.24
CA LEU A 212 2.73 -6.23 6.64
C LEU A 212 1.47 -5.44 6.29
N PHE A 213 1.01 -5.56 5.04
CA PHE A 213 -0.16 -4.88 4.49
C PHE A 213 -1.43 -5.22 5.27
N LEU A 214 -1.80 -6.50 5.39
CA LEU A 214 -3.05 -6.91 6.02
C LEU A 214 -3.09 -6.56 7.52
N THR A 215 -1.99 -6.76 8.24
CA THR A 215 -1.91 -6.39 9.67
C THR A 215 -1.95 -4.87 9.89
N LEU A 216 -1.36 -4.09 8.97
CA LEU A 216 -1.45 -2.64 8.99
C LEU A 216 -2.90 -2.20 8.76
N LEU A 217 -3.56 -2.72 7.72
CA LEU A 217 -4.95 -2.38 7.43
C LEU A 217 -5.91 -2.75 8.57
N GLN A 218 -5.77 -3.93 9.16
CA GLN A 218 -6.57 -4.31 10.34
C GLN A 218 -6.38 -3.33 11.49
N SER A 219 -5.14 -2.92 11.77
CA SER A 219 -4.90 -1.94 12.84
C SER A 219 -5.58 -0.59 12.54
N LEU A 220 -5.71 -0.22 11.27
CA LEU A 220 -6.38 1.01 10.84
C LEU A 220 -7.92 0.90 10.80
N GLY A 221 -8.50 -0.23 11.22
CA GLY A 221 -9.94 -0.48 11.25
C GLY A 221 -10.53 -0.90 9.91
N VAL A 222 -9.70 -1.39 8.99
CA VAL A 222 -10.15 -1.97 7.72
C VAL A 222 -10.68 -3.37 7.97
N THR A 223 -11.91 -3.62 7.53
CA THR A 223 -12.59 -4.91 7.72
C THR A 223 -13.27 -5.42 6.44
N ARG A 224 -13.28 -4.62 5.37
CA ARG A 224 -13.91 -4.97 4.10
C ARG A 224 -12.88 -5.10 3.00
N SER A 225 -13.15 -6.01 2.06
CA SER A 225 -12.39 -6.16 0.82
C SER A 225 -13.32 -6.39 -0.37
N GLU A 226 -12.93 -5.91 -1.53
CA GLU A 226 -13.64 -6.05 -2.81
C GLU A 226 -12.64 -6.52 -3.87
N LEU A 227 -12.87 -7.70 -4.45
CA LEU A 227 -12.13 -8.13 -5.64
C LEU A 227 -12.73 -7.40 -6.83
N LEU A 228 -11.95 -6.53 -7.48
CA LEU A 228 -12.42 -5.80 -8.65
C LEU A 228 -12.27 -6.67 -9.89
N GLU A 229 -11.06 -7.17 -10.12
CA GLU A 229 -10.74 -7.95 -11.30
C GLU A 229 -9.72 -9.04 -10.97
N ARG A 230 -9.78 -10.10 -11.76
CA ARG A 230 -8.81 -11.19 -11.77
C ARG A 230 -8.49 -11.54 -13.23
N SER A 231 -7.24 -11.82 -13.51
CA SER A 231 -6.78 -12.32 -14.81
C SER A 231 -5.61 -13.26 -14.62
N ASN A 232 -5.16 -13.85 -15.73
CA ASN A 232 -3.96 -14.67 -15.78
C ASN A 232 -3.14 -14.28 -17.02
N SER A 233 -1.82 -14.48 -17.00
CA SER A 233 -0.97 -14.11 -18.14
C SER A 233 -1.35 -14.81 -19.44
N SER A 234 -1.94 -16.02 -19.37
CA SER A 234 -2.49 -16.73 -20.54
C SER A 234 -3.70 -16.05 -21.20
N ASP A 235 -4.38 -15.12 -20.51
CA ASP A 235 -5.47 -14.34 -21.11
C ASP A 235 -4.93 -13.31 -22.12
N PHE A 236 -3.64 -12.99 -22.05
CA PHE A 236 -2.97 -12.01 -22.91
C PHE A 236 -1.92 -12.62 -23.85
N LEU A 237 -1.40 -13.81 -23.50
CA LEU A 237 -0.35 -14.51 -24.21
C LEU A 237 -0.85 -15.87 -24.69
N ALA A 238 -0.93 -16.04 -26.01
CA ALA A 238 -1.30 -17.33 -26.61
C ALA A 238 -0.25 -18.41 -26.30
N ASN A 239 -0.69 -19.64 -26.05
CA ASN A 239 0.15 -20.83 -25.84
C ASN A 239 1.12 -20.77 -24.65
N ALA A 240 0.73 -20.10 -23.56
CA ALA A 240 1.52 -20.07 -22.33
C ALA A 240 1.32 -21.36 -21.50
N ASP A 241 2.34 -22.23 -21.46
CA ASP A 241 2.33 -23.46 -20.63
C ASP A 241 2.60 -23.17 -19.14
N ARG A 242 3.18 -22.00 -18.84
CA ARG A 242 3.46 -21.53 -17.49
C ARG A 242 2.96 -20.10 -17.35
N THR A 243 2.10 -19.90 -16.38
CA THR A 243 1.32 -18.67 -16.26
C THR A 243 1.50 -17.99 -14.90
N THR A 244 1.11 -16.72 -14.83
CA THR A 244 1.05 -15.95 -13.59
C THR A 244 -0.36 -15.41 -13.38
N GLY A 245 -0.85 -15.55 -12.16
CA GLY A 245 -2.12 -15.01 -11.71
C GLY A 245 -2.03 -13.53 -11.32
N HIS A 246 -3.07 -12.76 -11.62
CA HIS A 246 -3.15 -11.35 -11.28
C HIS A 246 -4.52 -11.02 -10.67
N ALA A 247 -4.56 -10.11 -9.71
CA ALA A 247 -5.80 -9.59 -9.17
C ALA A 247 -5.66 -8.18 -8.64
N THR A 248 -6.75 -7.40 -8.75
CA THR A 248 -6.89 -6.10 -8.10
C THR A 248 -7.93 -6.18 -7.00
N VAL A 249 -7.54 -5.76 -5.80
CA VAL A 249 -8.41 -5.84 -4.62
C VAL A 249 -8.39 -4.50 -3.90
N LEU A 250 -9.56 -3.99 -3.55
CA LEU A 250 -9.71 -2.82 -2.70
C LEU A 250 -10.02 -3.22 -1.26
N PHE A 251 -9.56 -2.39 -0.33
CA PHE A 251 -9.77 -2.56 1.10
C PHE A 251 -10.25 -1.27 1.74
N SER A 252 -11.37 -1.35 2.46
CA SER A 252 -12.03 -0.22 3.08
C SER A 252 -12.40 -0.49 4.54
N LYS A 253 -12.57 0.60 5.30
CA LYS A 253 -13.13 0.50 6.65
C LYS A 253 -14.56 -0.02 6.57
N GLY A 254 -14.94 -0.89 7.50
CA GLY A 254 -16.35 -1.23 7.69
C GLY A 254 -17.10 -0.11 8.40
N THR A 255 -18.42 -0.13 8.30
CA THR A 255 -19.29 0.71 9.13
C THR A 255 -19.03 0.39 10.60
N ALA A 256 -18.69 1.40 11.40
CA ALA A 256 -18.74 1.26 12.84
C ALA A 256 -20.20 0.95 13.22
N VAL A 257 -20.46 -0.23 13.76
CA VAL A 257 -21.71 -0.47 14.48
C VAL A 257 -21.59 0.38 15.75
N PRO A 258 -22.48 1.36 16.01
CA PRO A 258 -22.47 2.08 17.27
C PRO A 258 -22.52 1.05 18.40
N ALA A 259 -21.63 1.19 19.40
CA ALA A 259 -21.76 0.40 20.61
C ALA A 259 -23.16 0.64 21.17
N ALA A 260 -23.93 -0.44 21.37
CA ALA A 260 -25.18 -0.34 22.10
C ALA A 260 -24.87 0.24 23.48
N GLU A 261 -25.57 1.32 23.84
CA GLU A 261 -25.52 1.95 25.17
C GLU A 261 -25.86 0.95 26.29
#